data_AF-A0A6G4ZUD0-F1
#
_entry.id   AF-A0A6G4ZUD0-F1
#
_cell.length_a   1.000
_cell.length_b   1.000
_cell.length_c   1.000
_cell.angle_alpha   90.00
_cell.angle_beta   90.00
_cell.angle_gamma   90.00
#
_symmetry.space_group_name_H-M   'P 1'
#
loop_
_entity.id
_entity.type
_entity.pdbx_description
1 polymer ?
#
loop_
_entity_poly.entity_id
_entity_poly.type
_entity_poly.pdbx_seq_one_letter_code
_entity_poly.pdbx_strand_id
1 'polypeptide(L)'
;MEHPKDPYHLRPFPQQPKRGGKELKTAIIELESALAESVPDFERLRAIKARIHTATNTFNDDRLVDMIRQISSNLEVYETKPEHEILEKILKQILKVRVELKHL
;
A
#
# COMPACT_ATOMS: atom_id res chain seq x y z
N MET A 1 -21.81 42.55 -28.56
CA MET A 1 -21.94 41.60 -27.44
C MET A 1 -20.90 40.52 -27.65
N GLU A 2 -19.75 40.61 -27.00
CA GLU A 2 -18.73 39.56 -27.05
C GLU A 2 -18.45 39.13 -25.62
N HIS A 3 -18.87 37.91 -25.27
CA HIS A 3 -18.49 37.28 -24.01
C HIS A 3 -17.05 36.74 -24.12
N PRO A 4 -16.28 36.80 -23.03
CA PRO A 4 -14.83 36.65 -23.03
C PRO A 4 -14.39 35.20 -23.28
N LYS A 5 -13.35 35.01 -24.10
CA LYS A 5 -12.64 33.74 -24.20
C LYS A 5 -11.79 33.56 -22.95
N ASP A 6 -12.31 32.81 -22.00
CA ASP A 6 -11.65 32.38 -20.78
C ASP A 6 -10.33 31.66 -21.09
N PRO A 7 -9.15 32.16 -20.68
CA PRO A 7 -7.87 31.52 -20.97
C PRO A 7 -7.56 30.36 -20.00
N TYR A 8 -8.41 30.10 -19.02
CA TYR A 8 -8.24 29.00 -18.06
C TYR A 8 -8.88 27.71 -18.55
N HIS A 9 -8.39 27.19 -19.68
CA HIS A 9 -8.42 25.75 -19.86
C HIS A 9 -7.45 25.16 -18.82
N LEU A 10 -7.99 24.83 -17.64
CA LEU A 10 -7.36 23.94 -16.67
C LEU A 10 -6.91 22.71 -17.44
N ARG A 11 -5.60 22.64 -17.75
CA ARG A 11 -5.00 21.42 -18.27
C ARG A 11 -5.39 20.33 -17.28
N PRO A 12 -5.85 19.14 -17.72
CA PRO A 12 -5.97 18.03 -16.78
C PRO A 12 -4.62 17.92 -16.07
N PHE A 13 -4.65 17.96 -14.74
CA PHE A 13 -3.47 17.71 -13.92
C PHE A 13 -2.73 16.52 -14.53
N PRO A 14 -1.39 16.56 -14.68
CA PRO A 14 -0.68 15.37 -15.09
C PRO A 14 -1.05 14.28 -14.09
N GLN A 15 -1.82 13.28 -14.55
CA GLN A 15 -2.06 12.07 -13.77
C GLN A 15 -0.66 11.56 -13.45
N GLN A 16 -0.23 11.73 -12.19
CA GLN A 16 1.11 11.33 -11.81
C GLN A 16 1.26 9.86 -12.19
N PRO A 17 2.25 9.51 -13.02
CA PRO A 17 2.29 8.22 -13.66
C PRO A 17 2.56 7.16 -12.61
N LYS A 18 1.55 6.35 -12.23
CA LYS A 18 1.60 5.01 -11.57
C LYS A 18 2.74 4.71 -10.55
N ARG A 19 3.45 5.71 -10.01
CA ARG A 19 4.69 5.56 -9.23
C ARG A 19 4.38 4.96 -7.87
N GLY A 20 3.36 5.49 -7.21
CA GLY A 20 2.82 4.93 -5.97
C GLY A 20 2.42 3.46 -6.12
N GLY A 21 1.83 3.05 -7.25
CA GLY A 21 1.44 1.66 -7.48
C GLY A 21 2.62 0.69 -7.61
N LYS A 22 3.71 1.09 -8.28
CA LYS A 22 4.93 0.26 -8.38
C LYS A 22 5.66 0.16 -7.04
N GLU A 23 5.81 1.28 -6.34
CA GLU A 23 6.45 1.30 -5.02
C GLU A 23 5.67 0.50 -3.99
N LEU A 24 4.34 0.64 -4.00
CA LEU A 24 3.44 -0.12 -3.15
C LEU A 24 3.53 -1.62 -3.43
N LYS A 25 3.52 -2.03 -4.71
CA LYS A 25 3.67 -3.44 -5.09
C LYS A 25 4.99 -4.03 -4.60
N THR A 26 6.09 -3.30 -4.78
CA THR A 26 7.40 -3.72 -4.27
C THR A 26 7.40 -3.85 -2.75
N ALA A 27 6.88 -2.85 -2.04
CA ALA A 27 6.84 -2.86 -0.58
C ALA A 27 5.96 -3.99 -0.01
N ILE A 28 4.83 -4.31 -0.66
CA ILE A 28 3.97 -5.44 -0.27
C ILE A 28 4.66 -6.79 -0.48
N ILE A 29 5.43 -6.96 -1.56
CA ILE A 29 6.23 -8.17 -1.80
C ILE A 29 7.35 -8.30 -0.75
N GLU A 30 8.03 -7.20 -0.44
CA GLU A 30 9.06 -7.18 0.61
C GLU A 30 8.47 -7.53 1.98
N LEU A 31 7.26 -7.04 2.30
CA LEU A 31 6.55 -7.36 3.55
C LEU A 31 6.26 -8.86 3.65
N GLU A 32 5.75 -9.47 2.56
CA GLU A 32 5.50 -10.92 2.50
C GLU A 32 6.77 -11.72 2.77
N SER A 33 7.87 -11.35 2.12
CA SER A 33 9.16 -12.02 2.31
C SER A 33 9.66 -11.91 3.74
N ALA A 34 9.55 -10.72 4.35
CA ALA A 34 10.00 -10.49 5.72
C ALA A 34 9.14 -11.26 6.75
N LEU A 35 7.85 -11.42 6.48
CA LEU A 35 6.93 -12.20 7.33
C LEU A 35 7.07 -13.72 7.16
N ALA A 36 7.61 -14.18 6.04
CA ALA A 36 7.88 -15.59 5.78
C ALA A 36 9.18 -16.09 6.45
N GLU A 37 9.99 -15.20 7.02
CA GLU A 37 11.20 -15.56 7.75
C GLU A 37 10.86 -16.22 9.10
N SER A 38 11.59 -17.28 9.46
CA SER A 38 11.36 -18.02 10.72
C SER A 38 11.54 -17.18 11.98
N VAL A 39 12.27 -16.06 11.88
CA VAL A 39 12.44 -15.06 12.94
C VAL A 39 12.12 -13.70 12.33
N PRO A 40 11.01 -13.06 12.70
CA PRO A 40 10.63 -11.76 12.14
C PRO A 40 11.56 -10.66 12.65
N ASP A 41 12.21 -9.95 11.73
CA ASP A 41 12.92 -8.71 12.03
C ASP A 41 11.92 -7.54 12.11
N PHE A 42 11.55 -7.16 13.33
CA PHE A 42 10.56 -6.10 13.56
C PHE A 42 11.06 -4.71 13.14
N GLU A 43 12.37 -4.44 13.16
CA GLU A 43 12.88 -3.15 12.65
C GLU A 43 12.70 -3.07 11.13
N ARG A 44 13.00 -4.17 10.43
CA ARG A 44 12.75 -4.28 8.99
C ARG A 44 11.26 -4.20 8.66
N LEU A 45 10.38 -4.85 9.43
CA LEU A 45 8.93 -4.77 9.25
C LEU A 45 8.40 -3.35 9.43
N ARG A 46 8.90 -2.59 10.42
CA ARG A 46 8.56 -1.16 10.60
C ARG A 46 9.03 -0.30 9.44
N ALA A 47 10.24 -0.53 8.93
CA ALA A 47 10.74 0.19 7.77
C ALA A 47 9.88 -0.06 6.53
N ILE A 48 9.49 -1.31 6.29
CA ILE A 48 8.58 -1.68 5.19
C ILE A 48 7.20 -1.04 5.40
N LYS A 49 6.64 -1.09 6.61
CA LYS A 49 5.35 -0.44 6.95
C LYS A 49 5.37 1.06 6.65
N ALA A 50 6.44 1.77 7.01
CA ALA A 50 6.58 3.20 6.72
C ALA A 50 6.61 3.50 5.20
N ARG A 51 7.27 2.66 4.42
CA ARG A 51 7.27 2.74 2.95
C ARG A 51 5.88 2.47 2.37
N ILE A 52 5.19 1.45 2.86
CA ILE A 52 3.81 1.13 2.46
C ILE A 52 2.89 2.32 2.76
N HIS A 53 2.97 2.91 3.94
CA HIS A 53 2.16 4.06 4.32
C HIS A 53 2.39 5.26 3.37
N THR A 54 3.66 5.57 3.08
CA THR A 54 4.02 6.64 2.15
C THR A 54 3.48 6.37 0.73
N ALA A 55 3.65 5.15 0.21
CA ALA A 55 3.17 4.79 -1.11
C ALA A 55 1.64 4.82 -1.20
N THR A 56 0.96 4.36 -0.15
CA THR A 56 -0.51 4.35 -0.03
C THR A 56 -1.10 5.75 -0.07
N ASN A 57 -0.45 6.75 0.54
CA ASN A 57 -0.90 8.15 0.50
C ASN A 57 -0.84 8.78 -0.90
N THR A 58 -0.09 8.17 -1.82
CA THR A 58 0.02 8.62 -3.22
C THR A 58 -0.79 7.74 -4.19
N PHE A 59 -1.61 6.83 -3.65
CA PHE A 59 -2.34 5.83 -4.40
C PHE A 59 -3.84 6.12 -4.37
N ASN A 60 -4.48 6.13 -5.55
CA ASN A 60 -5.85 6.63 -5.72
C ASN A 60 -6.94 5.54 -5.74
N ASP A 61 -6.67 4.37 -5.17
CA ASP A 61 -7.66 3.28 -5.07
C ASP A 61 -8.06 3.06 -3.61
N ASP A 62 -9.22 3.62 -3.23
CA ASP A 62 -9.72 3.61 -1.85
C ASP A 62 -9.89 2.19 -1.27
N ARG A 63 -10.26 1.22 -2.12
CA ARG A 63 -10.47 -0.17 -1.69
C ARG A 63 -9.13 -0.82 -1.34
N LEU A 64 -8.13 -0.65 -2.20
CA LEU A 64 -6.78 -1.15 -1.93
C LEU A 64 -6.16 -0.45 -0.73
N VAL A 65 -6.35 0.87 -0.61
CA VAL A 65 -5.90 1.66 0.57
C VAL A 65 -6.49 1.08 1.85
N ASP A 66 -7.78 0.76 1.90
CA ASP A 66 -8.42 0.15 3.08
C ASP A 66 -7.80 -1.21 3.42
N MET A 67 -7.60 -2.08 2.41
CA MET A 67 -6.96 -3.39 2.61
C MET A 67 -5.54 -3.26 3.17
N ILE A 68 -4.78 -2.26 2.71
CA ILE A 68 -3.41 -2.00 3.19
C ILE A 68 -3.40 -1.45 4.62
N ARG A 69 -4.39 -0.62 4.98
CA ARG A 69 -4.57 -0.17 6.37
C ARG A 69 -4.87 -1.34 7.30
N GLN A 70 -5.69 -2.30 6.87
CA GLN A 70 -5.96 -3.51 7.65
C GLN A 70 -4.70 -4.37 7.85
N ILE A 71 -3.85 -4.52 6.82
CA ILE A 71 -2.55 -5.18 6.95
C ILE A 71 -1.69 -4.47 7.99
N SER A 72 -1.62 -3.14 7.92
CA SER A 72 -0.82 -2.32 8.86
C SER A 72 -1.30 -2.48 10.30
N SER A 73 -2.61 -2.52 10.53
CA SER A 73 -3.19 -2.73 11.84
C SER A 73 -2.93 -4.15 12.36
N ASN A 74 -3.12 -5.18 11.55
CA ASN A 74 -2.79 -6.55 11.96
C ASN A 74 -1.28 -6.71 12.25
N LEU A 75 -0.41 -6.01 11.51
CA LEU A 75 1.03 -6.00 11.75
C LEU A 75 1.39 -5.38 13.11
N GLU A 76 0.70 -4.30 13.53
CA GLU A 76 0.86 -3.74 14.88
C GLU A 76 0.48 -4.75 15.97
N VAL A 77 -0.63 -5.47 15.78
CA VAL A 77 -1.02 -6.54 16.71
C VAL A 77 0.06 -7.62 16.72
N TYR A 78 0.57 -8.04 15.56
CA TYR A 78 1.63 -9.05 15.46
C TYR A 78 2.94 -8.63 16.13
N GLU A 79 3.33 -7.35 16.03
CA GLU A 79 4.50 -6.81 16.75
C GLU A 79 4.35 -6.94 18.27
N THR A 80 3.14 -6.76 18.79
CA THR A 80 2.87 -6.90 20.24
C THR A 80 2.64 -8.35 20.67
N LYS A 81 2.06 -9.17 19.77
CA LYS A 81 1.61 -10.53 20.04
C LYS A 81 1.88 -11.38 18.79
N PRO A 82 3.09 -11.96 18.65
CA PRO A 82 3.48 -12.70 17.46
C PRO A 82 2.86 -14.10 17.43
N GLU A 83 1.55 -14.16 17.18
CA GLU A 83 0.82 -15.42 17.03
C GLU A 83 0.74 -15.85 15.57
N HIS A 84 0.79 -17.18 15.36
CA HIS A 84 0.67 -17.78 14.04
C HIS A 84 -0.63 -17.40 13.33
N GLU A 85 -1.75 -17.33 14.06
CA GLU A 85 -3.05 -16.95 13.50
C GLU A 85 -3.07 -15.52 12.94
N ILE A 86 -2.39 -14.60 13.63
CA ILE A 86 -2.27 -13.21 13.19
C ILE A 86 -1.37 -13.14 11.94
N LEU A 87 -0.25 -13.86 11.96
CA LEU A 87 0.64 -13.96 10.80
C LEU A 87 -0.08 -14.50 9.57
N GLU A 88 -0.82 -15.61 9.70
CA GLU A 88 -1.62 -16.18 8.62
C GLU A 88 -2.64 -15.19 8.08
N LYS A 89 -3.30 -14.42 8.96
CA LYS A 89 -4.27 -13.40 8.56
C LYS A 89 -3.60 -12.29 7.74
N ILE A 90 -2.43 -11.82 8.17
CA ILE A 90 -1.64 -10.81 7.45
C ILE A 90 -1.24 -11.34 6.07
N LEU A 91 -0.68 -12.56 5.99
CA LEU A 91 -0.27 -13.17 4.73
C LEU A 91 -1.45 -13.36 3.76
N LYS A 92 -2.62 -13.79 4.25
CA LYS A 92 -3.85 -13.89 3.45
C LYS A 92 -4.28 -12.54 2.89
N GLN A 93 -4.18 -11.46 3.66
CA GLN A 93 -4.50 -10.10 3.18
C GLN A 93 -3.48 -9.59 2.17
N ILE A 94 -2.19 -9.83 2.41
CA ILE A 94 -1.11 -9.49 1.47
C ILE A 94 -1.34 -10.15 0.11
N LEU A 95 -1.69 -11.44 0.10
CA LEU A 95 -2.00 -12.15 -1.15
C LEU A 95 -3.18 -11.51 -1.90
N LYS A 96 -4.25 -11.12 -1.19
CA LYS A 96 -5.39 -10.41 -1.81
C LYS A 96 -4.94 -9.07 -2.42
N VAL A 97 -4.17 -8.28 -1.70
CA VAL A 97 -3.62 -7.01 -2.21
C VAL A 97 -2.73 -7.25 -3.44
N ARG A 98 -1.89 -8.28 -3.44
CA ARG A 98 -1.03 -8.62 -4.60
C ARG A 98 -1.84 -8.99 -5.84
N VAL A 99 -2.95 -9.71 -5.68
CA VAL A 99 -3.86 -10.05 -6.78
C VAL A 99 -4.47 -8.78 -7.35
N GLU A 100 -5.07 -7.93 -6.52
CA GLU A 100 -5.68 -6.65 -6.94
C GLU A 100 -4.65 -5.73 -7.61
N LEU A 101 -3.43 -5.62 -7.07
CA LEU A 101 -2.32 -4.85 -7.66
C LEU A 101 -1.80 -5.42 -9.00
N LYS A 102 -2.11 -6.68 -9.34
CA LYS A 102 -1.74 -7.28 -10.64
C LYS A 102 -2.70 -6.85 -11.75
N HIS A 103 -3.90 -6.39 -11.40
CA HIS A 103 -4.94 -5.99 -12.35
C HIS A 103 -4.92 -4.47 -12.70
N LEU A 104 -3.96 -3.70 -12.16
CA LEU A 104 -3.72 -2.27 -12.40
C LEU A 104 -2.63 -2.00 -13.46
#